data_AF-A0A1G7U6D6-F1
#
_entry.id   AF-A0A1G7U6D6-F1
#
_cell.length_a   1.000
_cell.length_b   1.000
_cell.length_c   1.000
_cell.angle_alpha   90.00
_cell.angle_beta   90.00
_cell.angle_gamma   90.00
#
_symmetry.space_group_name_H-M   'P 1'
#
loop_
_entity.id
_entity.type
_entity.pdbx_description
1 polymer ?
#
loop_
_entity_poly.entity_id
_entity_poly.type
_entity_poly.pdbx_seq_one_letter_code
_entity_poly.pdbx_strand_id
1 'polypeptide(L)'
;MKKNFPISFYIKLLFIVISLSSVYYYHEEVIDQAFSQKNLSIYQQLSELSQKLIGFQTQPKEEYAKLANYTQSFPGNKEPIQYHPLVLNHPHFILGQKRADLFNQQLDLKELNRAFIEEANRNYFTQAPLQIASNLTKGNHLRLDEITNYAYLDSKTFEGLNFRQRFPDIADSEYRIGENLYEVFISADDIHIDTWSKKEAVFAKYLANAFFGQTEELPHLKSLILSARASASDFHLDDSSYVRIAVVLNFDNHNY
;
A
#
# COMPACT_ATOMS: atom_id res chain seq x y z
N MET A 1 26.37 56.93 -0.96
CA MET A 1 24.91 56.65 -0.99
C MET A 1 24.66 55.30 -0.33
N LYS A 2 23.94 55.26 0.80
CA LYS A 2 23.50 53.97 1.38
C LYS A 2 22.39 53.42 0.49
N LYS A 3 22.62 52.30 -0.19
CA LYS A 3 21.55 51.56 -0.88
C LYS A 3 20.65 50.98 0.22
N ASN A 4 19.49 51.60 0.42
CA ASN A 4 18.47 51.02 1.28
C ASN A 4 17.84 49.85 0.52
N PHE A 5 17.91 48.66 1.12
CA PHE A 5 17.26 47.48 0.57
C PHE A 5 15.74 47.69 0.54
N PRO A 6 15.02 47.07 -0.42
CA PRO A 6 13.58 47.22 -0.50
C PRO A 6 12.93 46.66 0.78
N ILE A 7 11.80 47.22 1.21
CA ILE A 7 11.06 46.78 2.41
C ILE A 7 10.73 45.28 2.35
N SER A 8 10.49 44.74 1.16
CA SER A 8 10.28 43.31 0.92
C SER A 8 11.47 42.42 1.29
N PHE A 9 12.70 42.95 1.27
CA PHE A 9 13.89 42.25 1.75
C PHE A 9 13.83 42.06 3.27
N TYR A 10 13.50 43.12 4.01
CA TYR A 10 13.39 43.07 5.47
C TYR A 10 12.23 42.18 5.92
N ILE A 11 11.09 42.20 5.23
CA ILE A 11 9.95 41.32 5.52
C ILE A 11 10.31 39.85 5.28
N LYS A 12 10.98 39.53 4.16
CA LYS A 12 11.44 38.16 3.88
C LYS A 12 12.46 37.67 4.90
N LEU A 13 13.41 38.55 5.28
CA LEU A 13 14.40 38.24 6.31
C LEU A 13 13.73 37.98 7.66
N LEU A 14 12.76 38.82 8.06
CA LEU A 14 11.99 38.64 9.27
C LEU A 14 11.25 37.30 9.28
N PHE A 15 10.61 36.93 8.17
CA PHE A 15 9.93 35.64 8.06
C PHE A 15 10.89 34.46 8.20
N ILE A 16 12.05 34.51 7.53
CA ILE A 16 13.09 33.48 7.66
C ILE A 16 13.58 33.37 9.11
N VAL A 17 13.83 34.51 9.78
CA VAL A 17 14.28 34.53 11.18
C VAL A 17 13.19 33.93 12.09
N ILE A 18 11.93 34.32 11.92
CA ILE A 18 10.82 33.78 12.72
C ILE A 18 10.69 32.26 12.50
N SER A 19 10.69 31.80 11.24
CA SER A 19 10.59 30.38 10.93
C SER A 19 11.76 29.57 11.52
N LEU A 20 12.99 30.07 11.39
CA LEU A 20 14.17 29.42 11.97
C LEU A 20 14.14 29.42 13.49
N SER A 21 13.72 30.52 14.13
CA SER A 21 13.57 30.59 15.58
C SER A 21 12.46 29.67 16.09
N SER A 22 11.33 29.55 15.38
CA SER A 22 10.28 28.60 15.72
C SER A 22 10.76 27.17 15.59
N VAL A 23 11.43 26.81 14.49
CA VAL A 23 12.01 25.46 14.30
C VAL A 23 13.05 25.16 15.39
N TYR A 24 13.89 26.14 15.75
CA TYR A 24 14.84 25.99 16.84
C TYR A 24 14.13 25.75 18.18
N TYR A 25 13.13 26.56 18.52
CA TYR A 25 12.41 26.46 19.79
C TYR A 25 11.68 25.12 19.96
N TYR A 26 11.08 24.59 18.88
CA TYR A 26 10.37 23.29 18.94
C TYR A 26 11.28 22.07 18.93
N HIS A 27 12.56 22.22 18.55
CA HIS A 27 13.49 21.11 18.33
C HIS A 27 14.89 21.36 18.93
N GLU A 28 14.96 22.18 19.98
CA GLU A 28 16.20 22.67 20.61
C GLU A 28 17.15 21.52 20.98
N GLU A 29 16.64 20.50 21.67
CA GLU A 29 17.44 19.33 22.07
C GLU A 29 18.02 18.55 20.89
N VAL A 30 17.26 18.43 19.79
CA VAL A 30 17.69 17.70 18.59
C VAL A 30 18.78 18.48 17.85
N ILE A 31 18.65 19.80 17.80
CA ILE A 31 19.60 20.70 17.15
C ILE A 31 20.92 20.73 17.92
N ASP A 32 20.86 20.89 19.25
CA ASP A 32 22.04 20.94 20.10
C ASP A 32 22.79 19.59 20.11
N GLN A 33 22.08 18.46 20.03
CA GLN A 33 22.69 17.14 19.88
C GLN A 33 23.39 16.95 18.52
N ALA A 34 22.86 17.51 17.44
CA ALA A 34 23.50 17.40 16.12
C ALA A 34 24.79 18.24 16.04
N PHE A 35 24.81 19.43 16.64
CA PHE A 35 25.95 20.34 16.58
C PHE A 35 27.00 20.12 17.68
N SER A 36 26.70 19.34 18.72
CA SER A 36 27.67 18.96 19.77
C SER A 36 28.60 17.81 19.36
N GLN A 37 28.32 17.11 18.26
CA GLN A 37 29.16 16.03 17.73
C GLN A 37 30.40 16.57 17.00
N LYS A 38 31.50 16.75 17.74
CA LYS A 38 32.78 17.31 17.23
C LYS A 38 33.50 16.46 16.18
N ASN A 39 33.05 15.24 15.92
CA ASN A 39 33.71 14.30 15.00
C ASN A 39 33.13 14.34 13.58
N LEU A 40 32.07 15.13 13.34
CA LEU A 40 31.40 15.23 12.05
C LEU A 40 31.69 16.58 11.38
N SER A 41 31.78 16.56 10.05
CA SER A 41 31.82 17.80 9.26
C SER A 41 30.47 18.52 9.31
N ILE A 42 30.47 19.85 9.11
CA ILE A 42 29.26 20.69 9.14
C ILE A 42 28.19 20.17 8.17
N TYR A 43 28.57 19.65 7.01
CA TYR A 43 27.65 19.06 6.04
C TYR A 43 26.97 17.79 6.57
N GLN A 44 27.69 16.95 7.32
CA GLN A 44 27.14 15.74 7.94
C GLN A 44 26.20 16.10 9.10
N GLN A 45 26.56 17.09 9.91
CA GLN A 45 25.70 17.60 10.98
C GLN A 45 24.38 18.18 10.43
N LEU A 46 24.44 18.95 9.34
CA LEU A 46 23.24 19.49 8.68
C LEU A 46 22.38 18.39 8.04
N SER A 47 23.00 17.37 7.45
CA SER A 47 22.28 16.21 6.92
C SER A 47 21.57 15.44 8.04
N GLU A 48 22.27 15.10 9.13
CA GLU A 48 21.70 14.38 10.27
C GLU A 48 20.59 15.19 10.95
N LEU A 49 20.76 16.51 11.04
CA LEU A 49 19.73 17.41 11.54
C LEU A 49 18.49 17.40 10.65
N SER A 50 18.66 17.52 9.33
CA SER A 50 17.54 17.48 8.39
C SER A 50 16.78 16.15 8.47
N GLN A 51 17.50 15.04 8.64
CA GLN A 51 16.94 13.71 8.80
C GLN A 51 16.14 13.59 10.10
N LYS A 52 16.70 14.04 11.23
CA LYS A 52 16.02 14.03 12.54
C LYS A 52 14.81 14.97 12.61
N LEU A 53 14.88 16.14 11.99
CA LEU A 53 13.76 17.11 11.93
C LEU A 53 12.62 16.63 11.02
N ILE A 54 12.94 15.87 9.97
CA ILE A 54 11.96 15.31 9.03
C ILE A 54 11.42 13.94 9.51
N GLY A 55 12.01 13.35 10.56
CA GLY A 55 11.59 12.07 11.15
C GLY A 55 12.23 10.84 10.51
N PHE A 56 13.24 11.01 9.64
CA PHE A 56 14.10 9.92 9.18
C PHE A 56 15.16 9.65 10.25
N GLN A 57 14.86 8.78 11.21
CA GLN A 57 15.89 8.19 12.06
C GLN A 57 16.60 7.09 11.26
N THR A 58 17.85 7.31 10.85
CA THR A 58 18.72 6.18 10.50
C THR A 58 19.09 5.47 11.80
N GLN A 59 18.54 4.29 12.02
CA GLN A 59 18.90 3.45 13.16
C GLN A 59 20.37 2.99 13.04
N PRO A 60 21.02 2.55 14.12
CA PRO A 60 22.40 2.07 14.06
C PRO A 60 22.55 0.87 13.11
N LYS A 61 23.65 0.81 12.33
CA LYS A 61 23.99 -0.31 11.41
C LYS A 61 23.91 -1.71 12.01
N GLU A 62 24.07 -1.87 13.33
CA GLU A 62 23.94 -3.16 14.02
C GLU A 62 22.49 -3.61 14.23
N GLU A 63 21.54 -2.68 14.30
CA GLU A 63 20.10 -3.00 14.37
C GLU A 63 19.58 -3.49 13.01
N TYR A 64 20.02 -2.86 11.91
CA TYR A 64 19.70 -3.30 10.53
C TYR A 64 20.17 -4.73 10.23
N ALA A 65 21.35 -5.12 10.71
CA ALA A 65 21.85 -6.49 10.54
C ALA A 65 20.99 -7.55 11.27
N LYS A 66 20.26 -7.16 12.32
CA LYS A 66 19.28 -8.03 12.99
C LYS A 66 17.93 -8.03 12.27
N LEU A 67 17.49 -6.87 11.77
CA LEU A 67 16.23 -6.70 11.02
C LEU A 67 16.17 -7.57 9.75
N ALA A 68 17.26 -7.66 8.98
CA ALA A 68 17.33 -8.51 7.78
C ALA A 68 17.04 -10.00 8.05
N ASN A 69 17.24 -10.49 9.28
CA ASN A 69 16.88 -11.87 9.66
C ASN A 69 15.39 -12.05 9.95
N TYR A 70 14.63 -10.96 10.08
CA TYR A 70 13.21 -10.96 10.40
C TYR A 70 12.32 -10.50 9.24
N THR A 71 12.89 -9.89 8.19
CA THR A 71 12.15 -9.50 6.98
C THR A 71 11.77 -10.72 6.15
N GLN A 72 10.48 -10.89 5.87
CA GLN A 72 9.94 -12.08 5.20
C GLN A 72 9.11 -11.78 3.95
N SER A 73 8.57 -10.56 3.78
CA SER A 73 7.72 -10.29 2.62
C SER A 73 8.52 -10.18 1.34
N PHE A 74 8.02 -10.84 0.30
CA PHE A 74 8.43 -10.65 -1.09
C PHE A 74 7.23 -10.87 -2.02
N PRO A 75 7.26 -10.35 -3.26
CA PRO A 75 6.21 -10.59 -4.24
C PRO A 75 6.03 -12.08 -4.54
N GLY A 76 4.78 -12.55 -4.45
CA GLY A 76 4.37 -13.93 -4.68
C GLY A 76 4.63 -14.85 -3.48
N ASN A 77 4.74 -14.31 -2.27
CA ASN A 77 4.94 -15.12 -1.08
C ASN A 77 3.79 -16.11 -0.86
N LYS A 78 4.08 -17.41 -0.80
CA LYS A 78 3.05 -18.48 -0.73
C LYS A 78 2.73 -18.92 0.69
N GLU A 79 3.65 -18.72 1.62
CA GLU A 79 3.51 -19.17 3.00
C GLU A 79 2.99 -18.03 3.90
N PRO A 80 2.07 -18.30 4.84
CA PRO A 80 1.63 -17.31 5.82
C PRO A 80 2.80 -16.68 6.57
N ILE A 81 2.82 -15.34 6.63
CA ILE A 81 3.79 -14.57 7.41
C ILE A 81 3.17 -14.14 8.72
N GLN A 82 3.95 -14.27 9.79
CA GLN A 82 3.71 -13.59 11.05
C GLN A 82 4.88 -12.66 11.35
N TYR A 83 4.65 -11.36 11.27
CA TYR A 83 5.69 -10.36 11.47
C TYR A 83 6.24 -10.41 12.91
N HIS A 84 7.57 -10.38 13.01
CA HIS A 84 8.25 -10.31 14.30
C HIS A 84 7.95 -8.96 14.99
N PRO A 85 7.87 -8.88 16.34
CA PRO A 85 7.61 -7.62 17.04
C PRO A 85 8.58 -6.49 16.71
N LEU A 86 9.84 -6.79 16.36
CA LEU A 86 10.80 -5.77 15.92
C LEU A 86 10.41 -5.14 14.58
N VAL A 87 9.84 -5.92 13.66
CA VAL A 87 9.31 -5.42 12.39
C VAL A 87 8.10 -4.53 12.66
N LEU A 88 7.14 -5.01 13.47
CA LEU A 88 5.90 -4.29 13.78
C LEU A 88 6.14 -2.92 14.42
N ASN A 89 7.19 -2.80 15.24
CA ASN A 89 7.55 -1.55 15.91
C ASN A 89 8.56 -0.68 15.11
N HIS A 90 8.97 -1.13 13.91
CA HIS A 90 9.91 -0.37 13.10
C HIS A 90 9.23 0.89 12.50
N PRO A 91 9.91 2.06 12.47
CA PRO A 91 9.32 3.30 11.97
C PRO A 91 8.74 3.20 10.55
N HIS A 92 9.44 2.52 9.64
CA HIS A 92 8.96 2.32 8.27
C HIS A 92 7.71 1.44 8.19
N PHE A 93 7.60 0.42 9.05
CA PHE A 93 6.42 -0.42 9.11
C PHE A 93 5.22 0.37 9.64
N ILE A 94 5.42 1.16 10.70
CA ILE A 94 4.39 2.04 11.28
C ILE A 94 3.91 3.07 10.24
N LEU A 95 4.83 3.67 9.47
CA LEU A 95 4.46 4.61 8.42
C LEU A 95 3.68 3.91 7.29
N GLY A 96 4.13 2.74 6.85
CA GLY A 96 3.41 1.90 5.90
C GLY A 96 1.99 1.58 6.38
N GLN A 97 1.84 1.23 7.66
CA GLN A 97 0.54 0.91 8.26
C GLN A 97 -0.40 2.13 8.22
N LYS A 98 0.09 3.30 8.62
CA LYS A 98 -0.70 4.54 8.57
C LYS A 98 -1.19 4.86 7.15
N ARG A 99 -0.35 4.61 6.13
CA ARG A 99 -0.72 4.82 4.72
C ARG A 99 -1.72 3.78 4.24
N ALA A 100 -1.54 2.51 4.62
CA ALA A 100 -2.49 1.45 4.33
C ALA A 100 -3.87 1.72 4.95
N ASP A 101 -3.91 2.16 6.21
CA ASP A 101 -5.15 2.52 6.90
C ASP A 101 -5.88 3.66 6.18
N LEU A 102 -5.15 4.69 5.74
CA LEU A 102 -5.72 5.80 4.99
C LEU A 102 -6.28 5.34 3.64
N PHE A 103 -5.55 4.49 2.92
CA PHE A 103 -6.01 3.89 1.67
C PHE A 103 -7.32 3.13 1.89
N ASN A 104 -7.37 2.25 2.89
CA ASN A 104 -8.53 1.43 3.20
C ASN A 104 -9.75 2.24 3.66
N GLN A 105 -9.54 3.36 4.36
CA GLN A 105 -10.61 4.25 4.79
C GLN A 105 -11.23 5.06 3.64
N GLN A 106 -10.43 5.37 2.62
CA GLN A 106 -10.86 6.21 1.50
C GLN A 106 -11.43 5.39 0.34
N LEU A 107 -10.90 4.18 0.12
CA LEU A 107 -11.31 3.33 -0.99
C LEU A 107 -12.76 2.88 -0.84
N ASP A 108 -13.62 3.27 -1.79
CA ASP A 108 -14.97 2.73 -1.88
C ASP A 108 -14.97 1.45 -2.74
N LEU A 109 -15.10 0.29 -2.08
CA LEU A 109 -15.12 -1.00 -2.76
C LEU A 109 -16.32 -1.17 -3.71
N LYS A 110 -17.45 -0.52 -3.44
CA LYS A 110 -18.62 -0.60 -4.31
C LYS A 110 -18.37 0.17 -5.61
N GLU A 111 -17.84 1.38 -5.49
CA GLU A 111 -17.46 2.19 -6.66
C GLU A 111 -16.30 1.56 -7.43
N LEU A 112 -15.33 0.93 -6.75
CA LEU A 112 -14.26 0.16 -7.38
C LEU A 112 -14.83 -0.98 -8.23
N ASN A 113 -15.75 -1.78 -7.69
CA ASN A 113 -16.38 -2.87 -8.44
C ASN A 113 -17.16 -2.37 -9.65
N ARG A 114 -17.94 -1.29 -9.48
CA ARG A 114 -18.68 -0.66 -10.58
C ARG A 114 -17.75 -0.21 -11.69
N ALA A 115 -16.72 0.56 -11.35
CA ALA A 115 -15.75 1.07 -12.30
C ALA A 115 -14.94 -0.05 -12.98
N PHE A 116 -14.60 -1.11 -12.24
CA PHE A 116 -13.88 -2.27 -12.78
C PHE A 116 -14.71 -3.03 -13.81
N ILE A 117 -15.99 -3.31 -13.52
CA ILE A 117 -16.90 -3.95 -14.47
C ILE A 117 -17.15 -3.07 -15.69
N GLU A 118 -17.32 -1.75 -15.51
CA GLU A 118 -17.47 -0.81 -16.61
C GLU A 118 -16.25 -0.81 -17.54
N GLU A 119 -15.04 -0.81 -16.98
CA GLU A 119 -13.81 -0.88 -17.76
C GLU A 119 -13.65 -2.25 -18.44
N ALA A 120 -14.00 -3.33 -17.74
CA ALA A 120 -13.97 -4.69 -18.28
C ALA A 120 -14.90 -4.83 -19.49
N ASN A 121 -16.15 -4.38 -19.38
CA ASN A 121 -17.15 -4.46 -20.43
C ASN A 121 -16.84 -3.54 -21.61
N ARG A 122 -16.19 -2.40 -21.35
CA ARG A 122 -15.79 -1.47 -22.40
C ARG A 122 -14.69 -2.02 -23.29
N ASN A 123 -13.69 -2.68 -22.71
CA ASN A 123 -12.46 -3.03 -23.43
C ASN A 123 -12.32 -4.52 -23.75
N TYR A 124 -12.95 -5.40 -22.95
CA TYR A 124 -12.68 -6.84 -22.99
C TYR A 124 -13.94 -7.69 -23.21
N PHE A 125 -15.09 -7.27 -22.67
CA PHE A 125 -16.35 -8.04 -22.70
C PHE A 125 -17.48 -7.28 -23.43
N THR A 126 -17.22 -6.87 -24.68
CA THR A 126 -18.15 -6.02 -25.46
C THR A 126 -19.38 -6.76 -25.99
N GLN A 127 -19.26 -8.07 -26.25
CA GLN A 127 -20.34 -8.89 -26.82
C GLN A 127 -21.22 -9.56 -25.75
N ALA A 128 -20.62 -9.88 -24.60
CA ALA A 128 -21.30 -10.52 -23.48
C ALA A 128 -20.89 -9.81 -22.18
N PRO A 129 -21.58 -8.72 -21.81
CA PRO A 129 -21.21 -7.92 -20.65
C PRO A 129 -21.23 -8.72 -19.36
N LEU A 130 -20.18 -8.55 -18.56
CA LEU A 130 -20.07 -9.07 -17.21
C LEU A 130 -20.98 -8.32 -16.25
N GLN A 131 -21.44 -9.06 -15.24
CA GLN A 131 -22.21 -8.51 -14.13
C GLN A 131 -21.40 -8.54 -12.82
N ILE A 132 -21.77 -7.68 -11.87
CA ILE A 132 -21.24 -7.75 -10.50
C ILE A 132 -21.84 -8.96 -9.80
N ALA A 133 -21.01 -9.88 -9.33
CA ALA A 133 -21.40 -11.09 -8.63
C ALA A 133 -21.66 -10.82 -7.14
N SER A 134 -22.78 -10.15 -6.81
CA SER A 134 -23.10 -9.76 -5.42
C SER A 134 -23.21 -10.96 -4.47
N ASN A 135 -23.59 -12.13 -4.98
CA ASN A 135 -23.61 -13.42 -4.29
C ASN A 135 -22.23 -13.87 -3.78
N LEU A 136 -21.13 -13.40 -4.40
CA LEU A 136 -19.76 -13.74 -4.02
C LEU A 136 -19.16 -12.80 -2.95
N THR A 137 -19.81 -11.66 -2.67
CA THR A 137 -19.25 -10.57 -1.83
C THR A 137 -18.70 -11.06 -0.49
N LYS A 138 -19.50 -11.83 0.26
CA LYS A 138 -19.12 -12.30 1.59
C LYS A 138 -17.88 -13.20 1.55
N GLY A 139 -17.86 -14.18 0.64
CA GLY A 139 -16.73 -15.10 0.49
C GLY A 139 -15.47 -14.39 0.02
N ASN A 140 -15.62 -13.43 -0.91
CA ASN A 140 -14.51 -12.62 -1.43
C ASN A 140 -13.89 -11.72 -0.35
N HIS A 141 -14.69 -11.10 0.52
CA HIS A 141 -14.17 -10.34 1.66
C HIS A 141 -13.45 -11.22 2.69
N LEU A 142 -14.01 -12.37 3.05
CA LEU A 142 -13.35 -13.31 3.97
C LEU A 142 -11.99 -13.77 3.42
N ARG A 143 -11.94 -14.00 2.10
CA ARG A 143 -10.72 -14.39 1.41
C ARG A 143 -9.68 -13.28 1.38
N LEU A 144 -10.10 -12.04 1.15
CA LEU A 144 -9.22 -10.86 1.22
C LEU A 144 -8.68 -10.65 2.64
N ASP A 145 -9.53 -10.78 3.66
CA ASP A 145 -9.14 -10.67 5.07
C ASP A 145 -8.04 -11.67 5.40
N GLU A 146 -8.22 -12.94 5.00
CA GLU A 146 -7.25 -14.00 5.18
C GLU A 146 -5.90 -13.69 4.52
N ILE A 147 -5.89 -13.39 3.22
CA ILE A 147 -4.69 -13.07 2.42
C ILE A 147 -3.95 -11.84 2.96
N THR A 148 -4.69 -10.86 3.50
CA THR A 148 -4.10 -9.64 4.06
C THR A 148 -3.52 -9.91 5.44
N ASN A 149 -4.27 -10.56 6.33
CA ASN A 149 -3.85 -10.81 7.71
C ASN A 149 -2.63 -11.71 7.83
N TYR A 150 -2.44 -12.61 6.86
CA TYR A 150 -1.33 -13.56 6.82
C TYR A 150 -0.31 -13.26 5.71
N ALA A 151 -0.43 -12.12 5.02
CA ALA A 151 0.50 -11.62 4.00
C ALA A 151 1.06 -12.69 3.03
N TYR A 152 0.17 -13.49 2.46
CA TYR A 152 0.51 -14.55 1.49
C TYR A 152 -0.39 -14.47 0.26
N LEU A 153 -0.03 -15.19 -0.81
CA LEU A 153 -0.69 -15.22 -2.10
C LEU A 153 -0.65 -16.64 -2.67
N ASP A 154 -1.52 -17.51 -2.16
CA ASP A 154 -1.69 -18.89 -2.66
C ASP A 154 -3.18 -19.16 -2.90
N SER A 155 -3.52 -20.06 -3.82
CA SER A 155 -4.90 -20.52 -4.09
C SER A 155 -5.51 -21.38 -2.97
N LYS A 156 -4.69 -21.85 -2.02
CA LYS A 156 -5.15 -22.50 -0.79
C LYS A 156 -5.41 -21.50 0.34
N THR A 157 -6.30 -21.87 1.26
CA THR A 157 -6.48 -21.13 2.51
C THR A 157 -5.26 -21.32 3.41
N PHE A 158 -5.13 -20.51 4.47
CA PHE A 158 -4.04 -20.66 5.45
C PHE A 158 -4.07 -22.03 6.15
N GLU A 159 -5.23 -22.68 6.18
CA GLU A 159 -5.44 -24.05 6.72
C GLU A 159 -5.14 -25.14 5.67
N GLY A 160 -4.72 -24.76 4.47
CA GLY A 160 -4.43 -25.68 3.37
C GLY A 160 -5.67 -26.19 2.61
N LEU A 161 -6.83 -25.58 2.83
CA LEU A 161 -8.09 -25.96 2.20
C LEU A 161 -8.29 -25.23 0.85
N ASN A 162 -9.26 -25.67 0.06
CA ASN A 162 -9.61 -24.99 -1.19
C ASN A 162 -10.36 -23.68 -0.89
N PHE A 163 -9.96 -22.56 -1.51
CA PHE A 163 -10.60 -21.25 -1.29
C PHE A 163 -12.12 -21.28 -1.54
N ARG A 164 -12.61 -22.19 -2.38
CA ARG A 164 -14.03 -22.33 -2.72
C ARG A 164 -14.92 -22.65 -1.52
N GLN A 165 -14.34 -23.16 -0.43
CA GLN A 165 -15.06 -23.35 0.83
C GLN A 165 -15.57 -22.03 1.45
N ARG A 166 -15.08 -20.87 0.99
CA ARG A 166 -15.62 -19.56 1.37
C ARG A 166 -16.99 -19.24 0.73
N PHE A 167 -17.48 -20.12 -0.16
CA PHE A 167 -18.78 -19.98 -0.84
C PHE A 167 -19.69 -21.20 -0.60
N PRO A 168 -20.04 -21.51 0.67
CA PRO A 168 -20.81 -22.71 1.00
C PRO A 168 -22.24 -22.69 0.45
N ASP A 169 -22.79 -21.50 0.21
CA ASP A 169 -24.17 -21.31 -0.25
C ASP A 169 -24.32 -21.41 -1.78
N ILE A 170 -23.21 -21.64 -2.50
CA ILE A 170 -23.20 -21.75 -3.96
C ILE A 170 -23.07 -23.21 -4.36
N ALA A 171 -24.16 -23.76 -4.93
CA ALA A 171 -24.16 -25.09 -5.50
C ALA A 171 -23.07 -25.24 -6.58
N ASP A 172 -22.38 -26.38 -6.56
CA ASP A 172 -21.31 -26.72 -7.50
C ASP A 172 -20.18 -25.68 -7.56
N SER A 173 -19.91 -25.00 -6.44
CA SER A 173 -18.86 -23.96 -6.34
C SER A 173 -17.51 -24.44 -6.86
N GLU A 174 -17.18 -25.72 -6.65
CA GLU A 174 -15.97 -26.41 -7.14
C GLU A 174 -15.74 -26.28 -8.65
N TYR A 175 -16.81 -26.23 -9.44
CA TYR A 175 -16.75 -26.22 -10.90
C TYR A 175 -17.02 -24.84 -11.51
N ARG A 176 -17.78 -23.98 -10.82
CA ARG A 176 -18.19 -22.68 -11.38
C ARG A 176 -17.39 -21.48 -10.90
N ILE A 177 -16.82 -21.56 -9.69
CA ILE A 177 -16.09 -20.43 -9.09
C ILE A 177 -14.60 -20.53 -9.43
N GLY A 178 -14.02 -19.42 -9.87
CA GLY A 178 -12.57 -19.24 -9.97
C GLY A 178 -12.07 -18.08 -9.12
N GLU A 179 -10.75 -18.03 -8.97
CA GLU A 179 -10.03 -16.99 -8.23
C GLU A 179 -8.81 -16.56 -9.04
N ASN A 180 -8.63 -15.24 -9.14
CA ASN A 180 -7.34 -14.64 -9.48
C ASN A 180 -6.91 -13.77 -8.32
N LEU A 181 -5.68 -14.00 -7.87
CA LEU A 181 -5.05 -13.21 -6.83
C LEU A 181 -4.02 -12.29 -7.46
N TYR A 182 -3.99 -11.05 -6.99
CA TYR A 182 -3.02 -10.07 -7.41
C TYR A 182 -2.50 -9.32 -6.20
N GLU A 183 -1.24 -8.94 -6.23
CA GLU A 183 -0.67 -8.04 -5.24
C GLU A 183 0.31 -7.08 -5.87
N VAL A 184 0.45 -5.92 -5.24
CA VAL A 184 1.45 -4.93 -5.58
C VAL A 184 2.12 -4.41 -4.31
N PHE A 185 3.43 -4.35 -4.33
CA PHE A 185 4.24 -3.69 -3.31
C PHE A 185 4.60 -2.31 -3.84
N ILE A 186 4.17 -1.28 -3.12
CA ILE A 186 4.36 0.11 -3.53
C ILE A 186 4.92 0.91 -2.37
N SER A 187 5.80 1.87 -2.66
CA SER A 187 6.35 2.74 -1.62
C SER A 187 5.21 3.55 -0.97
N ALA A 188 5.28 3.72 0.34
CA ALA A 188 4.26 4.39 1.15
C ALA A 188 4.07 5.88 0.78
N ASP A 189 5.06 6.48 0.12
CA ASP A 189 5.02 7.87 -0.37
C ASP A 189 4.74 7.98 -1.87
N ASP A 190 4.43 6.85 -2.53
CA ASP A 190 4.04 6.86 -3.93
C ASP A 190 2.68 7.54 -4.13
N ILE A 191 2.60 8.41 -5.15
CA ILE A 191 1.39 9.16 -5.50
C ILE A 191 0.20 8.25 -5.87
N HIS A 192 0.46 7.01 -6.31
CA HIS A 192 -0.59 6.08 -6.67
C HIS A 192 -1.40 5.63 -5.45
N ILE A 193 -0.83 5.56 -4.25
CA ILE A 193 -1.59 5.19 -3.03
C ILE A 193 -2.75 6.18 -2.83
N ASP A 194 -2.45 7.48 -2.87
CA ASP A 194 -3.46 8.54 -2.68
C ASP A 194 -4.41 8.67 -3.88
N THR A 195 -3.89 8.40 -5.09
CA THR A 195 -4.69 8.48 -6.32
C THR A 195 -5.69 7.33 -6.40
N TRP A 196 -5.25 6.10 -6.14
CA TRP A 196 -6.08 4.91 -6.25
C TRP A 196 -7.14 4.83 -5.14
N SER A 197 -6.85 5.35 -3.94
CA SER A 197 -7.81 5.38 -2.83
C SER A 197 -8.94 6.40 -3.00
N LYS A 198 -8.78 7.40 -3.88
CA LYS A 198 -9.77 8.49 -4.09
C LYS A 198 -10.38 8.49 -5.49
N LYS A 199 -9.82 7.72 -6.41
CA LYS A 199 -10.23 7.66 -7.81
C LYS A 199 -10.33 6.20 -8.25
N GLU A 200 -11.40 5.56 -7.84
CA GLU A 200 -11.70 4.15 -8.10
C GLU A 200 -11.63 3.83 -9.59
N ALA A 201 -12.04 4.75 -10.48
CA ALA A 201 -11.92 4.55 -11.93
C ALA A 201 -10.48 4.39 -12.41
N VAL A 202 -9.52 5.09 -11.81
CA VAL A 202 -8.09 4.96 -12.16
C VAL A 202 -7.56 3.62 -11.67
N PHE A 203 -7.91 3.24 -10.43
CA PHE A 203 -7.47 1.98 -9.87
C PHE A 203 -8.11 0.78 -10.58
N ALA A 204 -9.41 0.84 -10.87
CA ALA A 204 -10.15 -0.11 -11.67
C ALA A 204 -9.50 -0.32 -13.04
N LYS A 205 -9.12 0.76 -13.73
CA LYS A 205 -8.41 0.67 -15.01
C LYS A 205 -7.07 -0.04 -14.90
N TYR A 206 -6.29 0.29 -13.87
CA TYR A 206 -5.04 -0.39 -13.59
C TYR A 206 -5.25 -1.90 -13.39
N LEU A 207 -6.22 -2.28 -12.55
CA LEU A 207 -6.52 -3.68 -12.26
C LEU A 207 -7.08 -4.42 -13.48
N ALA A 208 -7.97 -3.81 -14.25
CA ALA A 208 -8.54 -4.44 -15.45
C ALA A 208 -7.44 -4.75 -16.47
N ASN A 209 -6.50 -3.81 -16.68
CA ASN A 209 -5.32 -4.05 -17.49
C ASN A 209 -4.43 -5.17 -16.94
N ALA A 210 -4.25 -5.24 -15.61
CA ALA A 210 -3.45 -6.29 -14.98
C ALA A 210 -4.08 -7.69 -15.15
N PHE A 211 -5.40 -7.83 -15.00
CA PHE A 211 -6.08 -9.12 -15.08
C PHE A 211 -6.41 -9.57 -16.51
N PHE A 212 -6.78 -8.64 -17.39
CA PHE A 212 -7.29 -8.96 -18.72
C PHE A 212 -6.35 -8.54 -19.84
N GLY A 213 -5.48 -7.55 -19.62
CA GLY A 213 -4.58 -7.02 -20.65
C GLY A 213 -3.47 -7.96 -21.10
N GLN A 214 -3.23 -9.07 -20.39
CA GLN A 214 -2.19 -10.05 -20.71
C GLN A 214 -2.73 -11.38 -21.27
N THR A 215 -4.05 -11.52 -21.41
CA THR A 215 -4.67 -12.80 -21.77
C THR A 215 -5.34 -12.70 -23.14
N GLU A 216 -4.93 -13.54 -24.09
CA GLU A 216 -5.55 -13.61 -25.41
C GLU A 216 -6.91 -14.34 -25.39
N GLU A 217 -7.09 -15.30 -24.48
CA GLU A 217 -8.34 -16.02 -24.25
C GLU A 217 -8.96 -15.64 -22.90
N LEU A 218 -9.97 -14.78 -22.93
CA LEU A 218 -10.77 -14.51 -21.74
C LEU A 218 -11.70 -15.71 -21.50
N PRO A 219 -11.67 -16.35 -20.31
CA PRO A 219 -12.60 -17.43 -20.00
C PRO A 219 -14.06 -16.96 -20.20
N HIS A 220 -14.98 -17.90 -20.40
CA HIS A 220 -16.42 -17.62 -20.46
C HIS A 220 -16.97 -17.18 -19.09
N LEU A 221 -16.53 -16.01 -18.64
CA LEU A 221 -16.92 -15.36 -17.39
C LEU A 221 -18.32 -14.76 -17.57
N LYS A 222 -19.17 -14.90 -16.55
CA LYS A 222 -20.52 -14.31 -16.53
C LYS A 222 -20.62 -13.18 -15.52
N SER A 223 -20.07 -13.41 -14.33
CA SER A 223 -20.05 -12.41 -13.29
C SER A 223 -18.76 -12.48 -12.49
N LEU A 224 -18.36 -11.36 -11.89
CA LEU A 224 -17.19 -11.29 -11.03
C LEU A 224 -17.38 -10.28 -9.91
N ILE A 225 -16.56 -10.41 -8.88
CA ILE A 225 -16.42 -9.43 -7.81
C ILE A 225 -14.95 -9.29 -7.45
N LEU A 226 -14.56 -8.06 -7.19
CA LEU A 226 -13.20 -7.70 -6.82
C LEU A 226 -13.20 -7.02 -5.45
N SER A 227 -12.26 -7.40 -4.60
CA SER A 227 -11.95 -6.62 -3.40
C SER A 227 -10.46 -6.34 -3.33
N ALA A 228 -10.11 -5.19 -2.75
CA ALA A 228 -8.74 -4.77 -2.54
C ALA A 228 -8.54 -4.27 -1.11
N ARG A 229 -7.38 -4.54 -0.54
CA ARG A 229 -6.98 -4.01 0.77
C ARG A 229 -5.49 -3.78 0.83
N ALA A 230 -5.11 -2.65 1.41
CA ALA A 230 -3.73 -2.32 1.73
C ALA A 230 -3.34 -2.83 3.13
N SER A 231 -2.09 -3.26 3.30
CA SER A 231 -1.44 -3.54 4.58
C SER A 231 0.01 -3.03 4.55
N ALA A 232 0.58 -2.77 5.72
CA ALA A 232 2.03 -2.55 5.81
C ALA A 232 2.80 -3.81 5.35
N SER A 233 4.04 -3.61 4.94
CA SER A 233 4.96 -4.70 4.62
C SER A 233 6.36 -4.40 5.12
N ASP A 234 7.10 -5.46 5.45
CA ASP A 234 8.54 -5.42 5.72
C ASP A 234 9.41 -5.55 4.45
N PHE A 235 8.79 -5.49 3.26
CA PHE A 235 9.51 -5.43 1.99
C PHE A 235 10.39 -4.16 1.95
N HIS A 236 11.71 -4.35 1.82
CA HIS A 236 12.71 -3.27 1.92
C HIS A 236 12.60 -2.42 3.19
N LEU A 237 12.22 -3.02 4.32
CA LEU A 237 11.99 -2.32 5.59
C LEU A 237 13.17 -1.46 6.04
N ASP A 238 14.40 -1.86 5.72
CA ASP A 238 15.61 -1.14 6.11
C ASP A 238 15.78 0.19 5.36
N ASP A 239 15.25 0.27 4.13
CA ASP A 239 15.51 1.39 3.21
C ASP A 239 14.30 2.31 3.06
N SER A 240 13.08 1.76 3.06
CA SER A 240 11.87 2.55 2.80
C SER A 240 10.62 1.92 3.39
N SER A 241 9.57 2.73 3.49
CA SER A 241 8.24 2.28 3.90
C SER A 241 7.50 1.74 2.68
N TYR A 242 6.95 0.53 2.80
CA TYR A 242 6.17 -0.10 1.74
C TYR A 242 4.77 -0.50 2.22
N VAL A 243 3.84 -0.44 1.28
CA VAL A 243 2.48 -0.90 1.41
C VAL A 243 2.28 -2.04 0.42
N ARG A 244 1.72 -3.15 0.90
CA ARG A 244 1.21 -4.24 0.07
C ARG A 244 -0.27 -4.00 -0.17
N ILE A 245 -0.68 -3.95 -1.43
CA ILE A 245 -2.10 -3.95 -1.80
C ILE A 245 -2.43 -5.34 -2.32
N ALA A 246 -3.23 -6.10 -1.58
CA ALA A 246 -3.76 -7.39 -1.99
C ALA A 246 -5.10 -7.20 -2.68
N VAL A 247 -5.32 -7.96 -3.76
CA VAL A 247 -6.54 -7.91 -4.57
C VAL A 247 -7.02 -9.33 -4.82
N VAL A 248 -8.29 -9.58 -4.50
CA VAL A 248 -8.96 -10.87 -4.74
C VAL A 248 -10.05 -10.67 -5.75
N LEU A 249 -9.92 -11.32 -6.90
CA LEU A 249 -10.94 -11.38 -7.94
C LEU A 249 -11.56 -12.78 -7.90
N ASN A 250 -12.83 -12.88 -7.52
CA ASN A 250 -13.59 -14.12 -7.69
C ASN A 250 -14.59 -13.96 -8.82
N PHE A 251 -14.75 -15.02 -9.61
CA PHE A 251 -15.64 -15.01 -10.76
C PHE A 251 -16.49 -16.28 -10.79
N ASP A 252 -17.67 -16.15 -11.38
CA ASP A 252 -18.63 -17.22 -11.61
C ASP A 252 -18.93 -17.35 -13.10
N ASN A 253 -18.78 -18.57 -13.60
CA ASN A 253 -18.96 -18.93 -15.00
C ASN A 253 -20.41 -19.29 -15.36
N HIS A 254 -21.33 -19.27 -14.39
CA HIS A 254 -22.75 -19.60 -14.59
C HIS A 254 -23.67 -18.39 -14.41
N ASN A 255 -24.81 -18.42 -15.11
CA ASN A 255 -25.89 -17.45 -14.92
C ASN A 255 -26.72 -17.81 -13.69
N TYR A 256 -27.31 -16.79 -13.06
CA TYR A 256 -28.44 -16.92 -12.12
C TYR A 256 -29.77 -16.84 -12.88
#